data_AF-J9DXV5-F1
#
_entry.id   AF-J9DXV5-F1
#
_cell.length_a   1.000
_cell.length_b   1.000
_cell.length_c   1.000
_cell.angle_alpha   90.00
_cell.angle_beta   90.00
_cell.angle_gamma   90.00
#
_symmetry.space_group_name_H-M   'P 1'
#
loop_
_entity.id
_entity.type
_entity.pdbx_description
1 polymer ?
#
loop_
_entity_poly.entity_id
_entity_poly.type
_entity_poly.pdbx_seq_one_letter_code
_entity_poly.pdbx_strand_id
1 'polypeptide(L)'
;MGKLRFAVSCSSNMNRSMEAHSFLQKRGFSVESFGSGSQVKLPGPTPDRPNCYDFGVATYDFIYNDLKQKDPQLYTQNGLLNMLDRNRRIKDMPQKFQHFSGKFDVIICLEERVYDQVRFVFISLLITNLQ
;
A
#
# COMPACT_ATOMS: atom_id res chain seq x y z
N MET A 1 28.72 4.28 7.40
CA MET A 1 27.43 3.83 7.98
C MET A 1 26.41 3.82 6.86
N GLY A 2 25.77 2.68 6.57
CA GLY A 2 24.84 2.56 5.44
C GLY A 2 23.56 3.38 5.66
N LYS A 3 22.91 3.80 4.58
CA LYS A 3 21.62 4.51 4.65
C LYS A 3 20.53 3.54 5.11
N LEU A 4 19.85 3.86 6.22
CA LEU A 4 18.74 3.05 6.73
C LEU A 4 17.62 2.90 5.68
N ARG A 5 17.15 1.68 5.50
CA ARG A 5 16.02 1.30 4.65
C ARG A 5 14.76 1.14 5.47
N PHE A 6 13.73 1.91 5.12
CA PHE A 6 12.43 1.91 5.77
C PHE A 6 11.39 1.24 4.90
N ALA A 7 10.48 0.50 5.53
CA ALA A 7 9.20 0.14 4.93
C ALA A 7 8.05 0.74 5.75
N VAL A 8 7.01 1.21 5.06
CA VAL A 8 5.76 1.62 5.71
C VAL A 8 4.60 0.78 5.18
N SER A 9 3.85 0.15 6.07
CA SER A 9 2.75 -0.75 5.71
C SER A 9 1.41 -0.26 6.24
N CYS A 10 0.37 -0.38 5.41
CA CYS A 10 -1.03 -0.27 5.81
C CYS A 10 -1.82 -1.43 5.18
N SER A 11 -3.16 -1.43 5.26
CA SER A 11 -3.96 -2.50 4.64
C SER A 11 -3.88 -2.54 3.10
N SER A 12 -4.33 -1.48 2.40
CA SER A 12 -4.49 -1.47 0.93
C SER A 12 -3.33 -0.86 0.13
N ASN A 13 -2.26 -0.38 0.77
CA ASN A 13 -1.23 0.46 0.14
C ASN A 13 -1.79 1.66 -0.66
N MET A 14 -2.83 2.33 -0.15
CA MET A 14 -3.54 3.39 -0.87
C MET A 14 -3.38 4.76 -0.22
N ASN A 15 -3.75 4.88 1.04
CA ASN A 15 -3.79 6.17 1.73
C ASN A 15 -2.59 6.34 2.68
N ARG A 16 -2.70 5.81 3.90
CA ARG A 16 -1.76 6.03 5.02
C ARG A 16 -0.30 5.71 4.67
N SER A 17 -0.02 4.52 4.12
CA SER A 17 1.36 4.14 3.80
C SER A 17 1.96 4.91 2.63
N MET A 18 1.12 5.33 1.67
CA MET A 18 1.56 6.15 0.54
C MET A 18 1.81 7.60 0.94
N GLU A 19 1.07 8.12 1.92
CA GLU A 19 1.36 9.47 2.42
C GLU A 19 2.63 9.52 3.25
N ALA A 20 2.84 8.52 4.10
CA ALA A 20 4.12 8.35 4.79
C ALA A 20 5.28 8.17 3.81
N HIS A 21 5.10 7.38 2.74
CA HIS A 21 6.10 7.23 1.69
C HIS A 21 6.46 8.58 1.07
N SER A 22 5.47 9.32 0.57
CA SER A 22 5.64 10.65 -0.03
C SER A 22 6.42 11.59 0.91
N PHE A 23 6.03 11.63 2.18
CA PHE A 23 6.67 12.48 3.18
C PHE A 23 8.12 12.08 3.44
N LEU A 24 8.39 10.80 3.71
CA LEU A 24 9.74 10.29 4.00
C LEU A 24 10.67 10.42 2.78
N GLN A 25 10.17 10.14 1.58
CA GLN A 25 10.94 10.26 0.34
C GLN A 25 11.36 11.72 0.10
N LYS A 26 10.47 12.69 0.28
CA LYS A 26 10.77 14.13 0.18
C LYS A 26 11.82 14.61 1.20
N ARG A 27 11.99 13.89 2.32
CA ARG A 27 13.02 14.15 3.33
C ARG A 27 14.31 13.36 3.09
N GLY A 28 14.40 12.65 1.96
CA GLY A 28 15.61 11.93 1.55
C GLY A 28 15.79 10.57 2.20
N PHE A 29 14.79 10.00 2.88
CA PHE A 29 14.87 8.64 3.43
C PHE A 29 14.78 7.59 2.32
N SER A 30 15.45 6.44 2.51
CA SER A 30 15.28 5.28 1.64
C SER A 30 14.04 4.53 2.08
N VAL A 31 12.90 4.77 1.45
CA VAL A 31 11.60 4.26 1.88
C VAL A 31 10.89 3.49 0.77
N GLU A 32 10.29 2.36 1.14
CA GLU A 32 9.29 1.66 0.33
C GLU A 32 7.97 1.57 1.12
N SER A 33 6.85 1.30 0.44
CA SER A 33 5.55 1.20 1.09
C SER A 33 4.74 0.03 0.59
N PHE A 34 3.90 -0.55 1.44
CA PHE A 34 3.21 -1.79 1.16
C PHE A 34 1.78 -1.83 1.71
N GLY A 35 1.08 -2.87 1.29
CA GLY A 35 -0.22 -3.33 1.77
C GLY A 35 -0.07 -4.71 2.41
N SER A 36 -0.71 -4.97 3.55
CA SER A 36 -0.73 -6.29 4.18
C SER A 36 -2.07 -7.03 4.03
N GLY A 37 -3.09 -6.34 3.50
CA GLY A 37 -4.42 -6.90 3.29
C GLY A 37 -4.45 -8.04 2.26
N SER A 38 -5.60 -8.70 2.15
CA SER A 38 -5.80 -9.73 1.12
C SER A 38 -5.78 -9.12 -0.28
N GLN A 39 -6.49 -8.01 -0.46
CA GLN A 39 -6.63 -7.24 -1.70
C GLN A 39 -6.68 -5.73 -1.40
N VAL A 40 -6.50 -4.90 -2.43
CA VAL A 40 -6.68 -3.45 -2.36
C VAL A 40 -8.17 -3.16 -2.27
N LYS A 41 -8.60 -2.47 -1.20
CA LYS A 41 -9.99 -2.01 -1.04
C LYS A 41 -10.05 -0.49 -0.97
N LEU A 42 -10.94 0.09 -1.78
CA LEU A 42 -11.29 1.51 -1.79
C LEU A 42 -12.80 1.69 -1.54
N PRO A 43 -13.23 2.80 -0.93
CA PRO A 43 -14.64 3.15 -0.84
C PRO A 43 -15.33 3.12 -2.21
N GLY A 44 -16.57 2.66 -2.25
CA GLY A 44 -17.46 2.77 -3.41
C GLY A 44 -18.72 3.57 -3.08
N PRO A 45 -19.79 3.46 -3.89
CA PRO A 45 -21.02 4.23 -3.71
C PRO A 45 -21.73 3.98 -2.37
N THR A 46 -21.59 2.76 -1.83
CA THR A 46 -22.16 2.35 -0.54
C THR A 46 -21.14 1.52 0.26
N PRO A 47 -21.27 1.42 1.60
CA PRO A 47 -20.32 0.67 2.44
C PRO A 47 -20.16 -0.81 2.06
N ASP A 48 -21.22 -1.43 1.53
CA ASP A 48 -21.28 -2.83 1.09
C ASP A 48 -20.74 -3.04 -0.34
N ARG A 49 -20.46 -1.97 -1.10
CA ARG A 49 -20.00 -2.03 -2.49
C ARG A 49 -18.62 -1.39 -2.67
N PRO A 50 -17.55 -1.90 -2.04
CA PRO A 50 -16.20 -1.37 -2.21
C PRO A 50 -15.63 -1.68 -3.59
N ASN A 51 -14.74 -0.82 -4.08
CA ASN A 51 -13.90 -1.13 -5.25
C ASN A 51 -12.71 -1.99 -4.80
N CYS A 52 -12.57 -3.17 -5.40
CA CYS A 52 -11.56 -4.16 -5.02
C CYS A 52 -10.63 -4.45 -6.19
N TYR A 53 -9.32 -4.54 -5.92
CA TYR A 53 -8.29 -4.82 -6.91
C TYR A 53 -7.17 -5.69 -6.36
N ASP A 54 -6.49 -6.41 -7.23
CA ASP A 54 -5.36 -7.27 -6.86
C ASP A 54 -4.05 -6.51 -6.76
N PHE A 55 -3.32 -6.77 -5.67
CA PHE A 55 -1.96 -6.26 -5.48
C PHE A 55 -1.02 -6.78 -6.57
N GLY A 56 -0.11 -5.92 -7.03
CA GLY A 56 0.89 -6.32 -8.03
C GLY A 56 0.35 -6.55 -9.44
N VAL A 57 -0.97 -6.40 -9.65
CA VAL A 57 -1.63 -6.57 -10.96
C VAL A 57 -2.26 -5.25 -11.41
N ALA A 58 -3.10 -4.64 -10.57
CA ALA A 58 -3.74 -3.37 -10.90
C ALA A 58 -2.80 -2.18 -10.61
N THR A 59 -2.41 -1.41 -11.63
CA THR A 59 -1.64 -0.17 -11.46
C THR A 59 -2.52 0.94 -10.87
N TYR A 60 -1.92 1.94 -10.22
CA TYR A 60 -2.68 3.10 -9.76
C TYR A 60 -3.31 3.87 -10.93
N ASP A 61 -2.69 3.87 -12.11
CA ASP A 61 -3.25 4.48 -13.30
C ASP A 61 -4.49 3.73 -13.82
N PHE A 62 -4.44 2.40 -13.84
CA PHE A 62 -5.61 1.57 -14.15
C PHE A 62 -6.76 1.85 -13.18
N ILE A 63 -6.47 1.84 -11.87
CA ILE A 63 -7.48 2.10 -10.82
C ILE A 63 -8.07 3.50 -10.96
N TYR A 64 -7.24 4.51 -11.27
CA TYR A 64 -7.70 5.88 -11.52
C TYR A 64 -8.68 5.94 -12.68
N ASN A 65 -8.34 5.32 -13.81
CA ASN A 65 -9.18 5.32 -15.00
C ASN A 65 -10.48 4.53 -14.80
N ASP A 66 -10.43 3.40 -14.11
CA ASP A 66 -11.61 2.60 -13.76
C ASP A 66 -12.58 3.41 -12.87
N LEU A 67 -12.10 4.05 -11.80
CA LEU A 67 -12.95 4.89 -10.95
C LEU A 67 -13.50 6.09 -11.72
N LYS A 68 -12.66 6.76 -12.52
CA LYS A 68 -13.08 7.91 -13.32
C LYS A 68 -14.17 7.53 -14.34
N GLN A 69 -14.13 6.32 -14.90
CA GLN A 69 -15.14 5.82 -15.82
C GLN A 69 -16.45 5.46 -15.08
N LYS A 70 -16.35 4.91 -13.87
CA LYS A 70 -17.52 4.50 -13.06
C LYS A 70 -18.35 5.70 -12.58
N ASP A 71 -17.71 6.66 -11.93
CA ASP A 71 -18.40 7.86 -11.41
C ASP A 71 -17.38 8.98 -11.11
N PRO A 72 -17.08 9.86 -12.08
CA PRO A 72 -16.08 10.90 -11.90
C PRO A 72 -16.49 11.93 -10.83
N GLN A 73 -17.78 12.17 -10.60
CA GLN A 73 -18.23 13.15 -9.61
C GLN A 73 -18.02 12.61 -8.20
N LEU A 74 -18.50 11.40 -7.92
CA LEU A 74 -18.34 10.74 -6.62
C LEU A 74 -16.86 10.63 -6.22
N TYR A 75 -16.03 10.11 -7.13
CA TYR A 75 -14.62 9.84 -6.82
C TYR A 75 -13.73 11.09 -6.82
N THR A 76 -14.20 12.20 -7.40
CA THR A 76 -13.58 13.51 -7.19
C THR A 76 -13.97 14.07 -5.83
N GLN A 77 -15.25 14.06 -5.48
CA GLN A 77 -15.76 14.63 -4.22
C GLN A 77 -15.20 13.94 -2.98
N ASN A 78 -15.06 12.62 -3.00
CA ASN A 78 -14.48 11.87 -1.88
C ASN A 78 -12.93 11.86 -1.88
N GLY A 79 -12.30 12.52 -2.86
CA GLY A 79 -10.85 12.67 -2.94
C GLY A 79 -10.07 11.44 -3.43
N LEU A 80 -10.73 10.35 -3.85
CA LEU A 80 -10.03 9.16 -4.33
C LEU A 80 -9.23 9.41 -5.61
N LEU A 81 -9.77 10.17 -6.57
CA LEU A 81 -9.02 10.49 -7.80
C LEU A 81 -7.76 11.31 -7.49
N ASN A 82 -7.84 12.27 -6.55
CA ASN A 82 -6.68 13.05 -6.11
C ASN A 82 -5.64 12.19 -5.39
N MET A 83 -6.09 11.26 -4.53
CA MET A 83 -5.22 10.31 -3.84
C MET A 83 -4.49 9.39 -4.82
N LEU A 84 -5.20 8.86 -5.83
CA LEU A 84 -4.61 8.01 -6.86
C LEU A 84 -3.63 8.77 -7.74
N ASP A 85 -3.93 10.03 -8.06
CA ASP A 85 -3.04 10.93 -8.78
C ASP A 85 -1.72 11.18 -8.03
N ARG A 86 -1.79 11.31 -6.70
CA ARG A 86 -0.58 11.31 -5.87
C ARG A 86 0.16 9.98 -5.96
N ASN A 87 -0.54 8.85 -5.85
CA ASN A 87 0.09 7.53 -5.79
C ASN A 87 0.87 7.18 -7.06
N ARG A 88 0.32 7.47 -8.25
CA ARG A 88 0.98 7.24 -9.54
C ARG A 88 2.28 8.04 -9.73
N ARG A 89 2.46 9.14 -8.99
CA ARG A 89 3.72 9.91 -8.98
C ARG A 89 4.80 9.30 -8.09
N ILE A 90 4.43 8.38 -7.20
CA ILE A 90 5.34 7.78 -6.22
C ILE A 90 5.83 6.42 -6.72
N LYS A 91 4.91 5.57 -7.22
CA LYS A 91 5.22 4.26 -7.81
C LYS A 91 4.05 3.74 -8.64
N ASP A 92 4.28 2.71 -9.45
CA ASP A 92 3.31 2.24 -10.46
C ASP A 92 2.07 1.56 -9.88
N MET A 93 2.24 0.76 -8.83
CA MET A 93 1.17 -0.10 -8.31
C MET A 93 1.26 -0.33 -6.79
N PRO A 94 0.12 -0.62 -6.13
CA PRO A 94 0.11 -1.10 -4.75
C PRO A 94 0.78 -2.48 -4.68
N GLN A 95 1.68 -2.64 -3.72
CA GLN A 95 2.47 -3.86 -3.52
C GLN A 95 2.10 -4.53 -2.22
N LYS A 96 2.02 -5.85 -2.23
CA LYS A 96 1.71 -6.66 -1.05
C LYS A 96 3.00 -6.97 -0.29
N PHE A 97 3.02 -6.70 1.02
CA PHE A 97 4.20 -6.88 1.85
C PHE A 97 4.67 -8.33 1.85
N GLN A 98 3.73 -9.28 1.91
CA GLN A 98 3.99 -10.72 1.91
C GLN A 98 4.70 -11.23 0.64
N HIS A 99 4.68 -10.48 -0.45
CA HIS A 99 5.32 -10.86 -1.72
C HIS A 99 6.73 -10.25 -1.89
N PHE A 100 7.17 -9.42 -0.96
CA PHE A 100 8.47 -8.77 -1.02
C PHE A 100 9.56 -9.67 -0.42
N SER A 101 10.68 -9.84 -1.15
CA SER A 101 11.79 -10.72 -0.77
C SER A 101 13.06 -9.99 -0.29
N GLY A 102 13.01 -8.67 -0.13
CA GLY A 102 14.14 -7.88 0.36
C GLY A 102 14.19 -7.72 1.88
N LYS A 103 15.10 -6.85 2.35
CA LYS A 103 15.28 -6.52 3.77
C LYS A 103 15.11 -5.03 4.03
N PHE A 104 14.58 -4.71 5.20
CA PHE A 104 14.46 -3.36 5.74
C PHE A 104 15.08 -3.31 7.14
N ASP A 105 15.63 -2.16 7.51
CA ASP A 105 16.14 -1.92 8.86
C ASP A 105 14.99 -1.58 9.82
N VAL A 106 13.97 -0.86 9.32
CA VAL A 106 12.80 -0.43 10.11
C VAL A 106 11.52 -0.64 9.30
N ILE A 107 10.52 -1.28 9.92
CA ILE A 107 9.19 -1.47 9.34
C ILE A 107 8.15 -0.76 10.22
N ILE A 108 7.45 0.20 9.66
CA ILE A 108 6.43 1.00 10.33
C ILE A 108 5.05 0.47 9.93
N CYS A 109 4.31 -0.07 10.89
CA CYS A 109 2.94 -0.57 10.69
C CYS A 109 1.94 0.47 11.21
N LEU A 110 0.95 0.85 10.38
CA LEU A 110 0.04 1.96 10.67
C LEU A 110 -1.28 1.57 11.37
N GLU A 111 -1.37 0.32 11.84
CA GLU A 111 -2.40 -0.21 12.75
C GLU A 111 -1.97 -1.60 13.27
N GLU A 112 -2.54 -2.04 14.40
CA GLU A 112 -2.21 -3.30 15.06
C GLU A 112 -2.43 -4.53 14.15
N ARG A 113 -3.56 -4.60 13.44
CA ARG A 113 -3.83 -5.69 12.50
C ARG A 113 -2.78 -5.81 11.40
N VAL A 114 -2.27 -4.68 10.89
CA VAL A 114 -1.20 -4.67 9.87
C VAL A 114 0.10 -5.17 10.49
N TYR A 115 0.39 -4.78 11.73
CA TYR A 115 1.54 -5.28 12.48
C TYR A 115 1.49 -6.79 12.64
N ASP A 116 0.36 -7.37 13.04
CA ASP A 116 0.21 -8.83 13.20
C ASP A 116 0.42 -9.57 11.87
N GLN A 117 -0.13 -9.04 10.77
CA GLN A 117 0.04 -9.62 9.44
C GLN A 117 1.49 -9.59 8.96
N VAL A 118 2.19 -8.47 9.20
CA VAL A 118 3.61 -8.32 8.87
C VAL A 118 4.46 -9.24 9.75
N ARG A 119 4.20 -9.29 11.06
CA ARG A 119 4.87 -10.19 12.01
C ARG A 119 4.75 -11.66 11.59
N PHE A 120 3.58 -12.08 11.11
CA PHE A 120 3.37 -13.46 10.67
C PHE A 120 4.28 -13.87 9.50
N VAL A 121 4.63 -12.94 8.60
CA VAL A 121 5.60 -13.21 7.52
C VAL A 121 6.95 -13.62 8.09
N PHE A 122 7.44 -12.90 9.10
CA PHE A 122 8.72 -13.21 9.74
C PHE A 122 8.70 -14.53 10.49
N ILE A 123 7.60 -14.82 11.21
CA ILE A 123 7.43 -16.11 11.89
C ILE A 123 7.44 -17.25 10.88
N SER A 124 6.68 -17.12 9.78
CA SER A 124 6.65 -18.14 8.73
C SER A 124 8.03 -18.39 8.14
N LEU A 125 8.79 -17.33 7.83
CA LEU A 125 10.15 -17.45 7.31
C LEU A 125 11.09 -18.15 8.30
N LEU A 126 10.98 -17.85 9.60
CA LEU A 126 11.79 -18.53 10.62
C LEU A 126 11.49 -20.02 10.68
N ILE A 127 10.20 -20.40 10.61
CA ILE A 127 9.81 -21.82 10.62
C ILE A 127 10.32 -22.54 9.38
N THR A 128 10.18 -21.95 8.19
CA THR A 128 10.64 -22.58 6.94
C THR A 128 12.16 -22.74 6.87
N ASN A 129 12.94 -21.88 7.53
CA ASN A 129 14.40 -22.01 7.58
C ASN A 129 14.90 -22.98 8.67
N LEU A 130 14.01 -23.52 9.52
CA LEU A 130 14.35 -24.51 10.56
C LEU A 130 14.06 -25.96 10.14
N GLN A 131 13.47 -26.17 8.95
CA GLN A 131 13.24 -27.49 8.34
C GLN A 131 14.24 -27.71 7.21
#